data_AF-A0A1W9JAF0-F1
#
_entry.id   AF-A0A1W9JAF0-F1
#
_cell.length_a   1.000
_cell.length_b   1.000
_cell.length_c   1.000
_cell.angle_alpha   90.00
_cell.angle_beta   90.00
_cell.angle_gamma   90.00
#
_symmetry.space_group_name_H-M   'P 1'
#
loop_
_entity.id
_entity.type
_entity.pdbx_description
1 polymer ?
#
loop_
_entity_poly.entity_id
_entity_poly.type
_entity_poly.pdbx_seq_one_letter_code
_entity_poly.pdbx_strand_id
1 'polypeptide(L)'
;MSEHNIFNLPIYGKPITLDDAGIYYAINRKTGGINNVFHLVYESDVNQQGDWYLYQLKNTSKDGEMGWIILADNGDYPLKSISTEEIKQHFDKPEYAEPKGAWQLIRNSRYGFGKFTPVHGDDAIKYAMILFSADDPTKMLVPLLIQKAEDEASQNLSDFER
;
A
#
# COMPACT_ATOMS: atom_id res chain seq x y z
N MET A 1 -25.50 -7.93 22.09
CA MET A 1 -24.70 -8.68 21.09
C MET A 1 -23.99 -7.62 20.27
N SER A 2 -22.66 -7.58 20.33
CA SER A 2 -21.86 -6.58 19.65
C SER A 2 -21.94 -6.79 18.14
N GLU A 3 -22.38 -5.76 17.42
CA GLU A 3 -22.35 -5.69 15.97
C GLU A 3 -20.90 -5.54 15.50
N HIS A 4 -20.15 -6.64 15.52
CA HIS A 4 -18.87 -6.73 14.81
C HIS A 4 -19.14 -6.75 13.31
N ASN A 5 -18.26 -6.09 12.54
CA ASN A 5 -18.36 -6.03 11.09
C ASN A 5 -18.50 -7.43 10.49
N ILE A 6 -19.59 -7.58 9.74
CA ILE A 6 -19.91 -8.80 9.01
C ILE A 6 -18.83 -9.01 7.95
N PHE A 7 -18.18 -10.16 8.06
CA PHE A 7 -17.14 -10.67 7.19
C PHE A 7 -17.55 -10.65 5.71
N ASN A 8 -16.66 -10.08 4.89
CA ASN A 8 -16.14 -10.67 3.67
C ASN A 8 -17.16 -11.40 2.76
N LEU A 9 -17.99 -10.63 2.05
CA LEU A 9 -18.52 -11.13 0.78
C LEU A 9 -17.38 -11.04 -0.25
N PRO A 10 -16.96 -12.15 -0.90
CA PRO A 10 -15.94 -12.18 -1.96
C PRO A 10 -16.27 -11.33 -3.20
N ILE A 11 -17.37 -10.57 -3.14
CA ILE A 11 -18.00 -9.82 -4.22
C ILE A 11 -17.53 -8.35 -4.21
N TYR A 12 -17.03 -7.82 -3.08
CA TYR A 12 -16.70 -6.39 -2.95
C TYR A 12 -15.20 -6.06 -3.00
N GLY A 13 -14.32 -6.98 -2.58
CA GLY A 13 -12.88 -6.74 -2.60
C GLY A 13 -12.37 -6.67 -4.05
N LYS A 14 -12.11 -5.47 -4.56
CA LYS A 14 -11.46 -5.31 -5.86
C LYS A 14 -9.99 -5.71 -5.69
N PRO A 15 -9.47 -6.68 -6.47
CA PRO A 15 -8.07 -7.08 -6.37
C PRO A 15 -7.13 -5.91 -6.66
N ILE A 16 -5.88 -6.05 -6.24
CA ILE A 16 -4.81 -5.17 -6.69
C ILE A 16 -4.46 -5.59 -8.12
N THR A 17 -4.48 -4.63 -9.03
CA THR A 17 -4.35 -4.81 -10.49
C THR A 17 -3.35 -3.82 -11.06
N LEU A 18 -3.02 -3.94 -12.34
CA LEU A 18 -2.10 -3.01 -13.01
C LEU A 18 -2.56 -1.55 -12.94
N ASP A 19 -3.87 -1.29 -12.86
CA ASP A 19 -4.43 0.06 -12.67
C ASP A 19 -4.07 0.66 -11.30
N ASP A 20 -3.62 -0.15 -10.34
CA ASP A 20 -3.14 0.32 -9.04
C ASP A 20 -1.64 0.67 -9.07
N ALA A 21 -0.90 0.36 -10.15
CA ALA A 21 0.47 0.84 -10.29
C ALA A 21 0.51 2.38 -10.37
N GLY A 22 1.60 2.95 -9.85
CA GLY A 22 1.85 4.39 -9.90
C GLY A 22 2.35 4.98 -8.59
N ILE A 23 2.35 6.31 -8.54
CA ILE A 23 2.92 7.09 -7.44
C ILE A 23 1.84 7.37 -6.40
N TYR A 24 2.23 7.25 -5.14
CA TYR A 24 1.39 7.51 -3.99
C TYR A 24 2.07 8.45 -3.03
N TYR A 25 1.31 9.23 -2.27
CA TYR A 25 1.88 10.12 -1.26
C TYR A 25 1.07 10.13 0.02
N ALA A 26 1.77 10.33 1.14
CA ALA A 26 1.15 10.58 2.42
C ALA A 26 1.17 12.08 2.73
N ILE A 27 0.03 12.60 3.17
CA ILE A 27 -0.12 13.99 3.61
C ILE A 27 0.06 14.05 5.13
N ASN A 28 0.90 14.96 5.59
CA ASN A 28 0.94 15.35 6.98
C ASN A 28 -0.34 16.13 7.33
N ARG A 29 -1.22 15.52 8.12
CA ARG A 29 -2.51 16.13 8.50
C ARG A 29 -2.39 17.47 9.25
N LYS A 30 -1.25 17.77 9.86
CA LYS A 30 -1.03 19.04 10.58
C LYS A 30 -0.62 20.17 9.65
N THR A 31 0.18 19.88 8.63
CA THR A 31 0.78 20.92 7.76
C THR A 31 0.18 20.94 6.36
N GLY A 32 -0.56 19.90 5.96
CA GLY A 32 -1.03 19.72 4.59
C GLY A 32 0.07 19.34 3.59
N GLY A 33 1.33 19.30 4.01
CA GLY A 33 2.46 18.96 3.15
C GLY A 33 2.62 17.45 2.94
N ILE A 34 3.19 17.08 1.79
CA ILE A 34 3.60 15.71 1.51
C ILE A 34 4.81 15.36 2.39
N ASN A 35 4.75 14.24 3.11
CA ASN A 35 5.85 13.79 3.95
C ASN A 35 6.54 12.52 3.44
N ASN A 36 5.85 11.73 2.61
CA ASN A 36 6.39 10.52 2.00
C ASN A 36 5.80 10.38 0.60
N VAL A 37 6.63 9.94 -0.33
CA VAL A 37 6.24 9.55 -1.69
C VAL A 37 6.66 8.11 -1.91
N PHE A 38 5.75 7.31 -2.43
CA PHE A 38 5.91 5.89 -2.69
C PHE A 38 5.63 5.60 -4.16
N HIS A 39 6.25 4.58 -4.71
CA HIS A 39 6.00 4.12 -6.07
C HIS A 39 5.70 2.63 -6.05
N LEU A 40 4.47 2.26 -6.43
CA LEU A 40 4.08 0.86 -6.61
C LEU A 40 4.28 0.50 -8.08
N VAL A 41 5.16 -0.45 -8.35
CA VAL A 41 5.56 -0.86 -9.70
C VAL A 41 5.24 -2.33 -9.88
N TYR A 42 4.72 -2.69 -11.05
CA TYR A 42 4.63 -4.07 -11.50
C TYR A 42 5.69 -4.29 -12.57
N GLU A 43 6.66 -5.15 -12.31
CA GLU A 43 7.71 -5.48 -13.28
C GLU A 43 7.46 -6.89 -13.82
N SER A 44 7.22 -7.00 -15.13
CA SER A 44 7.08 -8.29 -15.82
C SER A 44 8.36 -8.63 -16.56
N ASP A 45 8.87 -9.84 -16.36
CA ASP A 45 9.92 -10.38 -17.22
C ASP A 45 9.31 -10.98 -18.49
N VAL A 46 10.06 -10.97 -19.60
CA VAL A 46 9.57 -11.25 -20.98
C VAL A 46 8.90 -12.63 -21.13
N ASN A 47 9.10 -13.55 -20.18
CA ASN A 47 8.54 -14.90 -20.18
C ASN A 47 7.98 -15.37 -18.81
N GLN A 48 7.71 -14.48 -17.85
CA GLN A 48 7.23 -14.86 -16.52
C GLN A 48 6.05 -14.00 -16.05
N GLN A 49 5.32 -14.49 -15.05
CA GLN A 49 4.44 -13.62 -14.25
C GLN A 49 5.31 -12.55 -13.60
N GLY A 50 4.90 -11.29 -13.75
CA GLY A 50 5.57 -10.17 -13.11
C GLY A 50 5.29 -10.09 -11.62
N ASP A 51 6.14 -9.35 -10.94
CA ASP A 51 6.12 -9.15 -9.50
C ASP A 51 5.83 -7.69 -9.15
N TRP A 52 5.23 -7.48 -7.98
CA TRP A 52 4.98 -6.15 -7.44
C TRP A 52 6.16 -5.70 -6.56
N TYR A 53 6.57 -4.46 -6.74
CA TYR A 53 7.63 -3.82 -5.96
C TYR A 53 7.15 -2.47 -5.43
N LEU A 54 7.64 -2.11 -4.25
CA LEU A 54 7.30 -0.85 -3.59
C LEU A 54 8.57 -0.09 -3.27
N TYR A 55 8.61 1.17 -3.70
CA TYR A 55 9.73 2.08 -3.47
C TYR A 55 9.26 3.26 -2.63
N GLN A 56 10.22 3.92 -2.00
CA GLN A 56 10.03 5.21 -1.35
C GLN A 56 11.07 6.19 -1.87
N LEU A 57 10.62 7.40 -2.23
CA LEU A 57 11.53 8.47 -2.58
C LEU A 57 12.23 8.95 -1.30
N LYS A 58 13.55 8.87 -1.28
CA LYS A 58 14.37 9.33 -0.15
C LYS A 58 15.50 10.21 -0.64
N ASN A 59 15.98 11.07 0.23
CA ASN A 59 17.24 11.75 0.00
C ASN A 59 18.37 10.72 0.11
N THR A 60 19.13 10.55 -0.96
CA THR A 60 20.17 9.51 -1.10
C THR A 60 21.59 10.04 -0.89
N SER A 61 21.79 11.37 -0.87
CA SER A 61 23.11 11.97 -0.68
C SER A 61 23.07 13.22 0.19
N LYS A 62 24.24 13.75 0.58
CA LYS A 62 24.29 15.01 1.35
C LYS A 62 23.95 16.24 0.50
N ASP A 63 24.01 16.11 -0.82
CA ASP A 63 23.81 17.21 -1.77
C ASP A 63 22.34 17.41 -2.17
N GLY A 64 21.42 16.64 -1.56
CA GLY A 64 19.98 16.78 -1.77
C GLY A 64 19.44 16.00 -2.96
N GLU A 65 20.21 15.07 -3.50
CA GLU A 65 19.72 14.17 -4.55
C GLU A 65 18.67 13.22 -3.98
N MET A 66 17.55 13.11 -4.70
CA MET A 66 16.47 12.21 -4.35
C MET A 66 16.58 10.95 -5.21
N GLY A 67 16.38 9.78 -4.59
CA GLY A 67 16.39 8.50 -5.28
C GLY A 67 15.30 7.58 -4.76
N TRP A 68 14.84 6.69 -5.64
CA TRP A 68 13.89 5.63 -5.28
C TRP A 68 14.61 4.50 -4.57
N ILE A 69 14.23 4.25 -3.33
CA ILE A 69 14.78 3.15 -2.52
C ILE A 69 13.70 2.09 -2.37
N ILE A 70 14.05 0.85 -2.74
CA ILE A 70 13.15 -0.30 -2.58
C ILE A 70 12.85 -0.53 -1.09
N LEU A 71 11.58 -0.72 -0.78
CA LEU A 71 11.10 -1.03 0.56
C LEU A 71 11.08 -2.55 0.74
N ALA A 72 12.21 -3.08 1.19
CA ALA A 72 12.40 -4.49 1.49
C ALA A 72 13.27 -4.67 2.73
N ASP A 73 13.28 -5.89 3.27
CA ASP A 73 14.22 -6.29 4.31
C ASP A 73 14.87 -7.64 3.93
N ASN A 74 16.16 -7.77 4.19
CA ASN A 74 16.95 -9.00 4.00
C ASN A 74 16.75 -9.73 2.65
N GLY A 75 16.57 -8.97 1.55
CA GLY A 75 16.44 -9.53 0.20
C GLY A 75 15.06 -10.07 -0.17
N ASP A 76 14.05 -9.90 0.69
CA ASP A 76 12.65 -10.20 0.37
C ASP A 76 12.01 -8.99 -0.33
N TYR A 77 12.37 -8.83 -1.61
CA TYR A 77 11.98 -7.67 -2.41
C TYR A 77 10.52 -7.70 -2.88
N PRO A 78 10.04 -8.76 -3.55
CA PRO A 78 8.71 -8.76 -4.16
C PRO A 78 7.60 -8.77 -3.12
N LEU A 79 6.54 -8.01 -3.39
CA LEU A 79 5.29 -8.06 -2.63
C LEU A 79 4.43 -9.24 -3.11
N LYS A 80 3.99 -10.07 -2.16
CA LYS A 80 3.18 -11.26 -2.41
C LYS A 80 1.77 -11.05 -1.89
N SER A 81 0.78 -11.53 -2.63
CA SER A 81 -0.59 -11.61 -2.15
C SER A 81 -0.68 -12.52 -0.93
N ILE A 82 -1.46 -12.11 0.06
CA ILE A 82 -1.72 -12.92 1.24
C ILE A 82 -3.15 -13.46 1.27
N SER A 83 -3.35 -14.50 2.07
CA SER A 83 -4.66 -15.12 2.24
C SER A 83 -5.69 -14.18 2.85
N THR A 84 -6.97 -14.44 2.59
CA THR A 84 -8.08 -13.71 3.21
C THR A 84 -8.05 -13.86 4.74
N GLU A 85 -7.68 -15.03 5.23
CA GLU A 85 -7.55 -15.33 6.65
C GLU A 85 -6.49 -14.44 7.31
N GLU A 86 -5.34 -14.25 6.66
CA GLU A 86 -4.28 -13.38 7.14
C GLU A 86 -4.69 -11.90 7.10
N ILE A 87 -5.39 -11.45 6.05
CA ILE A 87 -5.98 -10.10 6.00
C ILE A 87 -6.92 -9.88 7.19
N LYS A 88 -7.80 -10.85 7.49
CA LYS A 88 -8.72 -10.76 8.63
C LYS A 88 -7.97 -10.63 9.95
N GLN A 89 -6.90 -11.39 10.16
CA GLN A 89 -6.10 -11.28 11.39
C GLN A 89 -5.52 -9.87 11.61
N HIS A 90 -5.23 -9.14 10.53
CA HIS A 90 -4.71 -7.78 10.63
C HIS A 90 -5.79 -6.72 10.84
N PHE A 91 -6.93 -6.87 10.15
CA PHE A 91 -7.95 -5.82 10.04
C PHE A 91 -9.26 -6.10 10.80
N ASP A 92 -9.45 -7.28 11.39
CA ASP A 92 -10.61 -7.61 12.24
C ASP A 92 -10.40 -7.10 13.68
N LYS A 93 -10.14 -5.80 13.81
CA LYS A 93 -9.96 -5.12 15.10
C LYS A 93 -10.93 -3.94 15.20
N PRO A 94 -11.40 -3.58 16.41
CA PRO A 94 -12.39 -2.51 16.59
C PRO A 94 -12.00 -1.17 15.96
N GLU A 95 -10.71 -0.82 15.94
CA GLU A 95 -10.20 0.40 15.33
C GLU A 95 -10.36 0.47 13.80
N TYR A 96 -10.62 -0.66 13.14
CA TYR A 96 -10.89 -0.75 11.71
C TYR A 96 -12.35 -1.10 11.40
N ALA A 97 -13.22 -1.03 12.42
CA ALA A 97 -14.64 -1.34 12.25
C ALA A 97 -15.36 -0.31 11.35
N GLU A 98 -14.79 0.88 11.13
CA GLU A 98 -15.34 1.85 10.19
C GLU A 98 -14.21 2.52 9.39
N PRO A 99 -14.41 2.81 8.09
CA PRO A 99 -15.60 2.52 7.29
C PRO A 99 -15.77 1.02 6.95
N LYS A 100 -17.00 0.58 6.67
CA LYS A 100 -17.29 -0.78 6.17
C LYS A 100 -16.76 -1.01 4.75
N GLY A 101 -16.05 -2.10 4.54
CA GLY A 101 -15.48 -2.47 3.23
C GLY A 101 -14.62 -3.71 3.29
N ALA A 102 -13.88 -3.94 2.21
CA ALA A 102 -12.97 -5.07 2.06
C ALA A 102 -11.55 -4.59 1.80
N TRP A 103 -10.60 -5.16 2.55
CA TRP A 103 -9.18 -4.96 2.32
C TRP A 103 -8.62 -6.02 1.38
N GLN A 104 -7.69 -5.60 0.53
CA GLN A 104 -6.73 -6.43 -0.18
C GLN A 104 -5.33 -5.99 0.23
N LEU A 105 -4.39 -6.93 0.30
CA LEU A 105 -3.04 -6.67 0.77
C LEU A 105 -2.05 -7.53 -0.01
N ILE A 106 -1.00 -6.87 -0.54
CA ILE A 106 0.24 -7.50 -0.98
C ILE A 106 1.36 -7.05 -0.05
N ARG A 107 2.26 -7.95 0.33
CA ARG A 107 3.34 -7.63 1.28
C ARG A 107 4.59 -8.46 1.05
N ASN A 108 5.73 -7.92 1.46
CA ASN A 108 6.90 -8.70 1.81
C ASN A 108 6.96 -8.87 3.34
N SER A 109 8.08 -9.32 3.86
CA SER A 109 8.31 -9.54 5.29
C SER A 109 8.08 -8.29 6.13
N ARG A 110 8.41 -7.10 5.59
CA ARG A 110 8.45 -5.84 6.35
C ARG A 110 7.42 -4.81 5.91
N TYR A 111 7.10 -4.74 4.63
CA TYR A 111 6.27 -3.69 4.04
C TYR A 111 5.10 -4.29 3.28
N GLY A 112 3.98 -3.56 3.24
CA GLY A 112 2.81 -3.94 2.47
C GLY A 112 2.10 -2.76 1.84
N PHE A 113 1.34 -3.06 0.80
CA PHE A 113 0.46 -2.14 0.11
C PHE A 113 -0.99 -2.65 0.24
N GLY A 114 -1.83 -1.85 0.89
CA GLY A 114 -3.23 -2.14 1.14
C GLY A 114 -4.15 -1.35 0.23
N LYS A 115 -5.16 -2.02 -0.34
CA LYS A 115 -6.27 -1.42 -1.07
C LYS A 115 -7.57 -1.71 -0.33
N PHE A 116 -8.32 -0.68 -0.03
CA PHE A 116 -9.61 -0.77 0.63
C PHE A 116 -10.73 -0.37 -0.31
N THR A 117 -11.67 -1.28 -0.53
CA THR A 117 -12.89 -1.03 -1.28
C THR A 117 -14.07 -0.88 -0.32
N PRO A 118 -14.66 0.32 -0.18
CA PRO A 118 -15.86 0.53 0.63
C PRO A 118 -17.07 -0.30 0.14
N VAL A 119 -17.98 -0.66 1.05
CA VAL A 119 -19.24 -1.33 0.68
C VAL A 119 -20.21 -0.38 -0.04
N HIS A 120 -20.21 0.90 0.36
CA HIS A 120 -21.05 1.92 -0.27
C HIS A 120 -20.37 2.42 -1.55
N GLY A 121 -21.03 2.22 -2.69
CA GLY A 121 -20.45 2.44 -4.02
C GLY A 121 -20.08 3.89 -4.36
N ASP A 122 -20.57 4.86 -3.57
CA ASP A 122 -20.25 6.28 -3.73
C ASP A 122 -18.93 6.67 -3.03
N ASP A 123 -18.43 5.83 -2.12
CA ASP A 123 -17.18 6.10 -1.41
C ASP A 123 -15.97 5.72 -2.27
N ALA A 124 -14.96 6.60 -2.28
CA ALA A 124 -13.72 6.36 -3.01
C ALA A 124 -12.91 5.21 -2.40
N ILE A 125 -12.22 4.45 -3.28
CA ILE A 125 -11.19 3.48 -2.90
C ILE A 125 -10.11 4.19 -2.08
N LYS A 126 -9.64 3.54 -1.02
CA LYS A 126 -8.58 4.06 -0.16
C LYS A 126 -7.35 3.15 -0.24
N TYR A 127 -6.19 3.75 -0.05
CA TYR A 127 -4.91 3.04 -0.10
C TYR A 127 -4.12 3.25 1.18
N ALA A 128 -3.29 2.28 1.54
CA ALA A 128 -2.43 2.37 2.71
C ALA A 128 -1.06 1.73 2.46
N MET A 129 -0.01 2.37 2.99
CA MET A 129 1.29 1.74 3.21
C MET A 129 1.27 1.11 4.60
N ILE A 130 1.72 -0.15 4.68
CA ILE A 130 1.68 -0.94 5.90
C ILE A 130 3.10 -1.35 6.27
N LEU A 131 3.43 -1.19 7.55
CA LEU A 131 4.69 -1.66 8.12
C LEU A 131 4.40 -2.81 9.09
N PHE A 132 5.15 -3.90 8.97
CA PHE A 132 5.09 -5.04 9.88
C PHE A 132 6.23 -4.97 10.89
N SER A 133 6.01 -5.45 12.12
CA SER A 133 7.04 -5.46 13.15
C SER A 133 8.24 -6.33 12.75
N ALA A 134 9.45 -5.96 13.21
CA ALA A 134 10.68 -6.67 12.82
C ALA A 134 10.76 -7.98 13.62
N ASP A 135 10.38 -7.87 14.89
CA ASP A 135 10.40 -8.97 15.85
C ASP A 135 9.21 -9.93 15.66
N ASP A 136 8.15 -9.49 14.98
CA ASP A 136 6.95 -10.28 14.72
C ASP A 136 6.30 -9.83 13.40
N PRO A 137 6.62 -10.50 12.27
CA PRO A 137 6.08 -10.16 10.95
C PRO A 137 4.55 -10.33 10.84
N THR A 138 3.88 -10.98 11.80
CA THR A 138 2.41 -11.06 11.85
C THR A 138 1.78 -9.82 12.49
N LYS A 139 2.58 -9.01 13.19
CA LYS A 139 2.12 -7.79 13.85
C LYS A 139 2.21 -6.60 12.90
N MET A 140 1.05 -6.23 12.36
CA MET A 140 0.86 -4.98 11.63
C MET A 140 0.97 -3.77 12.57
N LEU A 141 1.79 -2.79 12.18
CA LEU A 141 1.83 -1.45 12.78
C LEU A 141 0.73 -0.56 12.20
N VAL A 142 0.51 0.62 12.77
CA VAL A 142 -0.56 1.53 12.31
C VAL A 142 -0.39 1.84 10.81
N PRO A 143 -1.39 1.49 9.96
CA PRO A 143 -1.32 1.76 8.53
C PRO A 143 -1.22 3.26 8.24
N LEU A 144 -0.34 3.62 7.31
CA LEU A 144 -0.22 4.98 6.80
C LEU A 144 -1.15 5.13 5.59
N LEU A 145 -2.21 5.92 5.72
CA LEU A 145 -3.07 6.23 4.57
C LEU A 145 -2.30 7.03 3.53
N ILE A 146 -2.43 6.61 2.27
CA ILE A 146 -1.77 7.22 1.12
C ILE A 146 -2.81 7.55 0.03
N GLN A 147 -2.50 8.55 -0.78
CA GLN A 147 -3.32 8.98 -1.92
C GLN A 147 -2.57 8.66 -3.20
N LYS A 148 -3.27 8.13 -4.20
CA LYS A 148 -2.69 7.97 -5.54
C LYS A 148 -2.53 9.35 -6.17
N ALA A 149 -1.38 9.62 -6.77
CA ALA A 149 -1.18 10.80 -7.58
C ALA A 149 -2.03 10.69 -8.85
N GLU A 150 -2.65 11.81 -9.24
CA GLU A 150 -3.32 11.92 -10.54
C GLU A 150 -2.26 12.00 -11.66
N ASP A 151 -2.64 11.68 -12.90
CA ASP A 151 -1.70 11.49 -14.02
C ASP A 151 -0.79 12.72 -14.28
N GLU A 152 -1.28 13.95 -14.07
CA GLU A 152 -0.49 15.19 -14.25
C GLU A 152 0.60 15.36 -13.17
N ALA A 153 0.35 14.90 -11.94
CA ALA A 153 1.33 14.93 -10.85
C ALA A 153 2.35 13.78 -10.96
N SER A 154 1.94 12.67 -11.58
CA SER A 154 2.76 11.47 -11.75
C SER A 154 3.89 11.67 -12.78
N GLN A 155 3.64 12.39 -13.88
CA GLN A 155 4.66 12.68 -14.91
C GLN A 155 5.86 13.48 -14.35
N ASN A 156 5.58 14.49 -13.52
CA ASN A 156 6.64 15.32 -12.92
C ASN A 156 7.51 14.56 -11.90
N LEU A 157 7.01 13.44 -11.35
CA LEU A 157 7.70 12.65 -10.32
C LEU A 157 8.36 11.38 -10.88
N SER A 158 7.91 10.87 -12.02
CA SER A 158 8.58 9.78 -12.75
C SER A 158 9.82 10.24 -13.52
N ASP A 159 9.90 11.53 -13.88
CA ASP A 159 11.02 12.10 -14.64
C ASP A 159 12.34 12.21 -13.84
N PHE A 160 12.33 11.95 -12.53
CA PHE A 160 13.55 11.85 -11.71
C PHE A 160 14.41 10.60 -12.00
N GLU A 161 14.00 9.78 -12.97
CA GLU A 161 14.76 8.62 -13.46
C GLU A 161 15.77 8.96 -14.58
N ARG A 162 15.98 10.24 -14.93
CA ARG A 162 16.92 10.67 -15.98
C ARG A 162 18.12 11.45 -15.46
#